data_AF-A0A1I2XTW9-F1
#
_entry.id   AF-A0A1I2XTW9-F1
#
_cell.length_a   1.000
_cell.length_b   1.000
_cell.length_c   1.000
_cell.angle_alpha   90.00
_cell.angle_beta   90.00
_cell.angle_gamma   90.00
#
_symmetry.space_group_name_H-M   'P 1'
#
loop_
_entity.id
_entity.type
_entity.pdbx_description
1 polymer ?
#
loop_
_entity_poly.entity_id
_entity_poly.type
_entity_poly.pdbx_seq_one_letter_code
_entity_poly.pdbx_strand_id
1 'polypeptide(L)' 'MQAPRISKRIVDGLQPREAEFVHWDGELKGFGVRVRPTGARSFIVMYRTGGRNSPLRKVTIGAYGKMTV' A
#
# COMPACT_ATOMS: atom_id res chain seq x y z
N MET A 1 5.14 -10.41 14.79
CA MET A 1 3.72 -9.99 14.81
C MET A 1 3.34 -9.62 13.37
N GLN A 2 2.30 -10.25 12.81
CA GLN A 2 1.83 -9.92 11.47
C GLN A 2 1.15 -8.54 11.51
N ALA A 3 1.32 -7.71 10.49
CA ALA A 3 0.57 -6.47 10.36
C ALA A 3 -0.94 -6.79 10.28
N PRO A 4 -1.85 -5.90 10.71
CA PRO A 4 -3.29 -6.12 10.53
C PRO A 4 -3.68 -6.03 9.04
N ARG A 5 -4.80 -6.67 8.67
CA ARG A 5 -5.44 -6.47 7.36
C ARG A 5 -5.79 -5.00 7.18
N ILE A 6 -5.55 -4.44 6.00
CA ILE A 6 -5.96 -3.08 5.66
C ILE A 6 -7.48 -2.98 5.72
N SER A 7 -7.94 -1.95 6.42
CA SER A 7 -9.35 -1.57 6.52
C SER A 7 -9.45 -0.05 6.39
N LYS A 8 -10.63 0.46 6.04
CA LYS A 8 -10.91 1.89 5.99
C LYS A 8 -10.41 2.65 7.22
N ARG A 9 -10.68 2.10 8.42
CA ARG A 9 -10.25 2.70 9.70
C ARG A 9 -8.74 2.87 9.80
N ILE A 10 -7.98 1.86 9.36
CA ILE A 10 -6.51 1.92 9.35
C ILE A 10 -6.06 2.99 8.35
N VAL A 11 -6.59 2.95 7.12
CA VAL A 11 -6.21 3.91 6.07
C VAL A 11 -6.51 5.34 6.45
N ASP A 12 -7.67 5.57 7.08
CA ASP A 12 -8.09 6.89 7.58
C ASP A 12 -7.15 7.42 8.67
N GLY A 13 -6.65 6.53 9.54
CA GLY A 13 -5.73 6.87 10.62
C GLY A 13 -4.26 7.06 10.21
N LEU A 14 -3.86 6.67 9.00
CA LEU A 14 -2.48 6.84 8.53
C LEU A 14 -2.11 8.31 8.41
N GLN A 15 -1.12 8.74 9.19
CA GLN A 15 -0.58 10.09 9.15
C GLN A 15 0.58 10.20 8.15
N PRO A 16 0.68 11.33 7.42
CA PRO A 16 1.85 11.61 6.58
C PRO A 16 3.13 11.69 7.42
N ARG A 17 4.27 11.39 6.78
CA ARG A 17 5.61 11.52 7.37
C ARG A 17 6.47 12.37 6.46
N GLU A 18 7.67 12.73 6.91
CA GLU A 18 8.65 13.47 6.11
C GLU A 18 9.01 12.76 4.79
N ALA A 19 8.97 11.41 4.79
CA ALA A 19 9.21 10.58 3.62
C ALA A 19 8.00 9.72 3.24
N GLU A 20 7.89 9.38 1.95
CA GLU A 20 6.91 8.40 1.46
C GLU A 20 7.11 7.06 2.17
N PHE A 21 6.01 6.44 2.60
CA PHE A 21 6.03 5.07 3.13
C PHE A 21 4.85 4.25 2.61
N VAL A 22 4.94 2.94 2.79
CA VAL A 22 3.86 2.00 2.47
C VAL A 22 3.45 1.27 3.74
N HIS A 23 2.15 1.30 4.04
CA HIS A 23 1.55 0.38 5.00
C HIS A 23 1.11 -0.89 4.25
N TRP A 24 1.72 -2.03 4.57
CA TRP A 24 1.44 -3.31 3.93
C TRP A 24 0.27 -4.04 4.59
N ASP A 25 -0.53 -4.72 3.78
CA ASP A 25 -1.58 -5.61 4.27
C ASP A 25 -0.97 -6.82 5.00
N GLY A 26 -1.59 -7.19 6.12
CA GLY A 26 -1.24 -8.36 6.91
C GLY A 26 -1.48 -9.71 6.24
N GLU A 27 -2.48 -9.80 5.37
CA GLU A 27 -2.95 -11.05 4.78
C GLU A 27 -2.66 -11.12 3.29
N LEU A 28 -2.78 -10.01 2.57
CA LEU A 28 -2.56 -9.94 1.13
C LEU A 28 -1.13 -9.46 0.81
N LYS A 29 -0.22 -10.42 0.63
CA LYS A 29 1.18 -10.13 0.31
C LYS A 29 1.32 -9.27 -0.93
N GLY A 30 2.11 -8.20 -0.79
CA GLY A 30 2.38 -7.25 -1.86
C GLY A 30 1.28 -6.21 -2.05
N PHE A 31 0.15 -6.27 -1.36
CA PHE A 31 -0.85 -5.19 -1.37
C PHE A 31 -0.61 -4.20 -0.23
N GLY A 32 -0.71 -2.91 -0.50
CA GLY A 32 -0.48 -1.88 0.51
C GLY A 32 -1.05 -0.51 0.17
N VAL A 33 -1.07 0.38 1.16
CA VAL A 33 -1.37 1.80 0.99
C VAL A 33 -0.10 2.61 1.05
N ARG A 34 0.21 3.28 -0.06
CA ARG A 34 1.25 4.29 -0.12
C ARG A 34 0.73 5.60 0.44
N VAL A 35 1.49 6.21 1.34
CA VAL A 35 1.24 7.55 1.90
C VAL A 35 2.40 8.47 1.50
N ARG A 36 2.09 9.55 0.79
CA ARG A 36 3.08 10.59 0.44
C ARG A 36 3.20 11.62 1.58
N PRO A 37 4.30 12.38 1.66
CA PRO A 37 4.43 13.49 2.62
C PRO A 37 3.31 14.53 2.51
N THR A 38 2.72 14.69 1.32
CA THR A 38 1.56 15.55 1.08
C THR A 38 0.24 15.01 1.67
N GLY A 39 0.24 13.80 2.22
CA GLY A 39 -0.95 13.10 2.70
C GLY A 39 -1.79 12.41 1.63
N ALA A 40 -1.38 12.50 0.36
CA ALA A 40 -1.99 11.72 -0.71
C ALA A 40 -1.80 10.21 -0.45
N ARG A 41 -2.91 9.47 -0.49
CA ARG A 41 -2.98 8.03 -0.24
C ARG A 41 -3.33 7.28 -1.52
N SER A 42 -2.67 6.16 -1.81
CA SER A 42 -2.99 5.32 -2.96
C SER A 42 -2.78 3.85 -2.65
N PHE A 43 -3.67 2.99 -3.16
CA PHE A 43 -3.47 1.55 -3.14
C PHE A 43 -2.42 1.14 -4.15
N ILE A 44 -1.51 0.28 -3.75
CA ILE A 44 -0.44 -0.25 -4.59
C ILE A 44 -0.37 -1.77 -4.49
N VAL A 45 0.16 -2.39 -5.54
CA VAL A 45 0.59 -3.79 -5.52
C VAL A 45 2.06 -3.87 -5.91
N MET A 46 2.84 -4.58 -5.11
CA MET A 46 4.19 -5.02 -5.42
C MET A 46 4.18 -6.51 -5.75
N TYR A 47 4.67 -6.85 -6.94
CA TYR A 47 4.59 -8.21 -7.48
C TYR A 47 5.78 -8.52 -8.39
N ARG A 48 5.96 -9.80 -8.69
CA ARG A 48 6.99 -10.32 -9.58
C ARG A 48 6.33 -11.11 -10.71
N THR A 49 6.73 -10.86 -11.94
CA THR A 49 6.26 -11.57 -13.13
C THR A 49 7.33 -12.57 -13.56
N GLY A 50 7.19 -13.85 -13.17
CA GLY A 50 8.17 -14.90 -13.51
C GLY A 50 9.01 -15.44 -12.35
N GLY A 51 8.50 -15.42 -11.12
CA GLY A 51 9.15 -16.05 -9.97
C GLY A 51 10.27 -15.22 -9.31
N ARG A 52 11.10 -15.88 -8.48
CA ARG A 52 12.04 -15.22 -7.55
C ARG A 52 13.06 -14.29 -8.22
N ASN A 53 13.51 -14.65 -9.42
CA ASN A 53 14.56 -13.91 -10.15
C ASN A 53 14.00 -12.79 -11.05
N SER A 54 12.68 -12.71 -11.21
CA SER A 54 12.06 -11.67 -12.04
C SER A 54 12.07 -10.30 -11.33
N PRO A 55 12.15 -9.17 -12.05
CA PRO A 55 12.14 -7.84 -11.45
C PRO A 55 10.93 -7.61 -10.55
N LEU A 56 11.17 -6.98 -9.40
CA LEU A 56 10.09 -6.54 -8.52
C LEU A 56 9.42 -5.30 -9.13
N ARG A 57 8.13 -5.40 -9.41
CA ARG A 57 7.33 -4.32 -9.99
C ARG A 57 6.45 -3.72 -8.90
N LYS A 58 6.20 -2.41 -8.98
CA LYS A 58 5.24 -1.66 -8.14
C LYS A 58 4.25 -0.99 -9.07
N VAL A 59 2.96 -1.27 -8.89
CA VAL A 59 1.87 -0.64 -9.64
C VAL A 59 0.94 0.07 -8.68
N THR A 60 0.47 1.25 -9.05
CA THR A 60 -0.60 1.96 -8.33
C THR A 60 -1.94 1.51 -8.89
N ILE A 61 -2.81 0.99 -8.02
CA ILE A 61 -4.18 0.59 -8.40
C ILE A 61 -5.06 1.83 -8.51
N GLY A 62 -5.03 2.70 -7.49
CA GLY A 62 -5.89 3.87 -7.46
C GLY A 62 -5.67 4.76 -6.24
N ALA A 63 -6.14 5.99 -6.33
CA ALA A 63 -6.12 6.93 -5.20
C ALA A 63 -7.21 6.57 -4.18
N TYR A 64 -6.86 6.65 -2.89
CA TYR A 64 -7.83 6.52 -1.82
C TYR A 64 -8.82 7.69 -1.85
N GLY A 65 -10.12 7.40 -1.75
CA GLY A 65 -11.20 8.38 -1.93
C GLY A 65 -11.82 8.36 -3.34
N LYS A 66 -11.10 7.88 -4.36
CA LYS A 66 -11.68 7.48 -5.66
C LYS A 66 -11.96 5.98 -5.72
N MET A 67 -11.16 5.19 -5.00
CA MET A 67 -11.41 3.79 -4.66
C MET A 67 -11.46 3.64 -3.14
N THR A 68 -12.28 2.70 -2.66
CA THR A 68 -12.48 2.39 -1.24
C THR A 68 -12.25 0.91 -0.96
N VAL A 69 -11.87 0.59 0.29
CA VAL A 69 -11.58 -0.74 0.82
C VAL A 69 -12.44 -1.02 2.05
#